data_AF-A0AA90QLI3-F1
#
_entry.id   AF-A0AA90QLI3-F1
#
_cell.length_a   1.000
_cell.length_b   1.000
_cell.length_c   1.000
_cell.angle_alpha   90.00
_cell.angle_beta   90.00
_cell.angle_gamma   90.00
#
_symmetry.space_group_name_H-M   'P 1'
#
loop_
_entity.id
_entity.type
_entity.pdbx_description
1 polymer ?
#
loop_
_entity_poly.entity_id
_entity_poly.type
_entity_poly.pdbx_seq_one_letter_code
_entity_poly.pdbx_strand_id
1 'polypeptide(L)'
;MNNLAHYTQSPIPDYAGNPLIEALPPVLSEADAARAIAHFPAGPDNERFIGKELRLHCIDRLKTLIQPLPIHLELESAVSSILRTGYVSRNPVNATTWRHLHTLSTNRRDLALFHSSASTFSLVGLSGIGKTTALNAVLSLYPQKIVHCRYHGKEFLHTQIVWLKIECPFDGSLSGLCHAFFKALDKALDDPGRHSARFRSKVGIMEMIHSMEQLASTYFIGALVIDELQHLNAAKTGGKDNMLNFFVNLINSIGIPVVFAGTNSMINLFSDVLRNARRACGQGMYDFRQPAQSDPAWNMLVDVIWEYQWVQKPAALSPALRAVLYDLTQGVTDFLAKLMILGQRYAIQANIETLNEQVFRHIADTKLKLLKPAIAALRSGDTAAMKKFEDLLPPDEQLETLMRDEPSISIGHLAALRLSKTTQVVAAVPPVVRAEKQTPAAANQVSRLIASSDDPAKALAEYGWLARDIFEFSDTYRTGT
;
A
#
# COMPACT_ATOMS: atom_id res chain seq x y z
N MET A 1 17.71 4.51 -0.05
CA MET A 1 18.10 5.64 0.83
C MET A 1 19.11 5.12 1.83
N ASN A 2 20.13 5.91 2.16
CA ASN A 2 21.09 5.51 3.18
C ASN A 2 20.38 5.60 4.54
N ASN A 3 20.11 4.47 5.21
CA ASN A 3 19.35 4.45 6.47
C ASN A 3 20.19 4.90 7.68
N LEU A 4 21.34 5.54 7.46
CA LEU A 4 22.21 6.01 8.53
C LEU A 4 21.69 7.31 9.12
N ALA A 5 21.74 7.43 10.45
CA ALA A 5 21.27 8.60 11.17
C ALA A 5 22.09 9.85 10.83
N HIS A 6 21.41 10.91 10.42
CA HIS A 6 21.94 12.26 10.29
C HIS A 6 21.24 13.15 11.30
N TYR A 7 21.98 13.73 12.24
CA TYR A 7 21.41 14.50 13.34
C TYR A 7 21.41 16.00 13.02
N THR A 8 20.24 16.62 13.15
CA THR A 8 20.08 18.07 13.09
C THR A 8 19.61 18.57 14.44
N GLN A 9 20.32 19.54 15.01
CA GLN A 9 19.96 20.10 16.31
C GLN A 9 18.54 20.69 16.26
N SER A 10 17.70 20.29 17.21
CA SER A 10 16.33 20.78 17.25
C SER A 10 16.26 22.21 17.81
N PRO A 11 15.48 23.12 17.19
CA PRO A 11 15.22 24.44 17.76
C PRO A 11 14.25 24.40 18.95
N ILE A 12 13.55 23.26 19.15
CA ILE A 12 12.58 23.08 20.22
C ILE A 12 13.31 22.51 21.45
N PRO A 13 13.30 23.19 22.61
CA PRO A 13 14.06 22.75 23.79
C PRO A 13 13.71 21.33 24.25
N ASP A 14 12.44 20.93 24.19
CA ASP A 14 11.99 19.59 24.61
C ASP A 14 12.48 18.47 23.68
N TYR A 15 12.90 18.81 22.47
CA TYR A 15 13.38 17.86 21.45
C TYR A 15 14.91 17.83 21.37
N ALA A 16 15.57 18.88 21.84
CA ALA A 16 17.02 19.00 21.81
C ALA A 16 17.68 17.91 22.66
N GLY A 17 18.78 17.34 22.17
CA GLY A 17 19.50 16.29 22.89
C GLY A 17 18.81 14.92 22.84
N ASN A 18 17.83 14.72 21.96
CA ASN A 18 17.19 13.43 21.72
C ASN A 18 17.58 12.89 20.33
N PRO A 19 18.46 11.88 20.24
CA PRO A 19 18.93 11.36 18.96
C PRO A 19 17.81 10.76 18.10
N LEU A 20 16.73 10.30 18.71
CA LEU A 20 15.58 9.72 17.99
C LEU A 20 14.74 10.79 17.28
N ILE A 21 14.77 12.04 17.78
CA ILE A 21 14.05 13.17 17.18
C ILE A 21 14.96 13.92 16.21
N GLU A 22 16.21 14.16 16.60
CA GLU A 22 17.18 14.90 15.78
C GLU A 22 17.57 14.15 14.50
N ALA A 23 17.36 12.83 14.45
CA ALA A 23 17.55 12.01 13.25
C ALA A 23 16.34 12.01 12.30
N LEU A 24 15.19 12.55 12.72
CA LEU A 24 14.01 12.67 11.85
C LEU A 24 14.20 13.81 10.83
N PRO A 25 13.45 13.78 9.72
CA PRO A 25 13.31 14.95 8.85
C PRO A 25 12.93 16.21 9.65
N PRO A 26 13.26 17.42 9.17
CA PRO A 26 12.84 18.66 9.83
C PRO A 26 11.30 18.77 9.88
N VAL A 27 10.79 19.58 10.80
CA VAL A 27 9.37 19.96 10.79
C VAL A 27 9.13 20.80 9.52
N LEU A 28 8.22 20.35 8.67
CA LEU A 28 7.95 20.97 7.38
C LEU A 28 7.00 22.17 7.54
N SER A 29 7.17 23.17 6.68
CA SER A 29 6.10 24.16 6.46
C SER A 29 4.97 23.51 5.65
N GLU A 30 3.76 24.09 5.68
CA GLU A 30 2.64 23.61 4.85
C GLU A 30 3.00 23.54 3.36
N ALA A 31 3.77 24.50 2.85
CA ALA A 31 4.22 24.51 1.46
C ALA A 31 5.22 23.39 1.16
N ASP A 32 6.13 23.09 2.09
CA ASP A 32 7.09 21.99 1.94
C ASP A 32 6.40 20.63 2.02
N ALA A 33 5.49 20.46 2.99
CA ALA A 33 4.66 19.28 3.14
C ALA A 33 3.82 19.03 1.88
N ALA A 34 3.17 20.07 1.34
CA ALA A 34 2.42 19.96 0.09
C ALA A 34 3.30 19.49 -1.06
N ARG A 35 4.49 20.08 -1.23
CA ARG A 35 5.43 19.68 -2.29
C ARG A 35 5.93 18.24 -2.14
N ALA A 36 6.16 17.79 -0.91
CA ALA A 36 6.68 16.46 -0.64
C ALA A 36 5.61 15.37 -0.74
N ILE A 37 4.35 15.68 -0.40
CA ILE A 37 3.19 14.79 -0.53
C ILE A 37 2.73 14.70 -1.98
N ALA A 38 2.88 15.78 -2.76
CA ALA A 38 2.45 15.84 -4.13
C ALA A 38 3.10 14.76 -5.01
N HIS A 39 2.28 14.09 -5.80
CA HIS A 39 2.75 13.23 -6.86
C HIS A 39 1.96 13.52 -8.14
N PHE A 40 2.57 14.28 -9.04
CA PHE A 40 2.02 14.57 -10.36
C PHE A 40 2.79 13.77 -11.39
N PRO A 41 2.24 12.62 -11.84
CA PRO A 41 2.94 11.79 -12.80
C PRO A 41 3.02 12.50 -14.17
N ALA A 42 3.89 12.00 -15.06
CA ALA A 42 4.06 12.56 -16.40
C ALA A 42 2.71 12.69 -17.14
N GLY A 43 2.47 13.87 -17.70
CA GLY A 43 1.23 14.21 -18.41
C GLY A 43 1.07 13.45 -19.73
N PRO A 44 -0.15 13.48 -20.30
CA PRO A 44 -0.49 12.71 -21.51
C PRO A 44 0.01 13.33 -22.83
N ASP A 45 0.69 14.48 -22.84
CA ASP A 45 0.93 15.35 -24.00
C ASP A 45 1.25 14.62 -25.32
N ASN A 46 2.46 14.06 -25.45
CA ASN A 46 2.88 13.32 -26.63
C ASN A 46 2.25 11.92 -26.69
N GLU A 47 1.81 11.40 -25.54
CA GLU A 47 1.20 10.08 -25.43
C GLU A 47 -0.21 10.05 -26.02
N ARG A 48 -0.89 11.19 -26.24
CA ARG A 48 -2.19 11.24 -26.94
C ARG A 48 -2.11 10.73 -28.38
N PHE A 49 -0.94 10.77 -28.99
CA PHE A 49 -0.73 10.45 -30.41
C PHE A 49 -0.14 9.06 -30.65
N ILE A 50 0.19 8.30 -29.59
CA ILE A 50 0.64 6.90 -29.75
C ILE A 50 -0.55 5.98 -30.01
N GLY A 51 -0.26 4.73 -30.38
CA GLY A 51 -1.27 3.69 -30.65
C GLY A 51 -2.26 3.53 -29.48
N LYS A 52 -3.54 3.27 -29.79
CA LYS A 52 -4.61 3.17 -28.80
C LYS A 52 -4.28 2.13 -27.71
N GLU A 53 -3.63 1.04 -28.08
CA GLU A 53 -3.24 -0.06 -27.21
C GLU A 53 -2.28 0.43 -26.14
N LEU A 54 -1.27 1.23 -26.52
CA LEU A 54 -0.30 1.82 -25.59
C LEU A 54 -0.95 2.88 -24.71
N ARG A 55 -1.84 3.71 -25.27
CA ARG A 55 -2.58 4.74 -24.49
C ARG A 55 -3.40 4.11 -23.36
N LEU A 56 -4.01 2.95 -23.57
CA LEU A 56 -4.76 2.24 -22.53
C LEU A 56 -3.89 1.90 -21.31
N HIS A 57 -2.62 1.56 -21.52
CA HIS A 57 -1.67 1.31 -20.43
C HIS A 57 -1.24 2.60 -19.72
N CYS A 58 -1.19 3.74 -20.43
CA CYS A 58 -0.82 5.02 -19.83
C CYS A 58 -1.88 5.54 -18.86
N ILE A 59 -3.17 5.25 -19.09
CA ILE A 59 -4.29 5.72 -18.25
C ILE A 59 -4.14 5.31 -16.78
N ASP A 60 -3.59 4.12 -16.51
CA ASP A 60 -3.42 3.62 -15.14
C ASP A 60 -2.48 4.48 -14.29
N ARG A 61 -1.68 5.34 -14.93
CA ARG A 61 -0.84 6.35 -14.25
C ARG A 61 -1.67 7.32 -13.41
N LEU A 62 -2.95 7.53 -13.72
CA LEU A 62 -3.85 8.34 -12.91
C LEU A 62 -3.96 7.83 -11.45
N LYS A 63 -3.76 6.52 -11.22
CA LYS A 63 -3.83 5.91 -9.88
C LYS A 63 -2.72 6.37 -8.94
N THR A 64 -1.59 6.85 -9.47
CA THR A 64 -0.49 7.33 -8.65
C THR A 64 -0.62 8.81 -8.29
N LEU A 65 -1.53 9.53 -8.95
CA LEU A 65 -1.71 10.96 -8.76
C LEU A 65 -2.13 11.28 -7.32
N ILE A 66 -1.38 12.18 -6.69
CA ILE A 66 -1.67 12.69 -5.35
C ILE A 66 -1.68 14.21 -5.42
N GLN A 67 -2.88 14.79 -5.34
CA GLN A 67 -3.09 16.22 -5.13
C GLN A 67 -3.09 16.50 -3.62
N PRO A 68 -2.16 17.30 -3.08
CA PRO A 68 -2.22 17.76 -1.70
C PRO A 68 -3.49 18.58 -1.46
N LEU A 69 -4.21 18.26 -0.39
CA LEU A 69 -5.41 18.96 0.07
C LEU A 69 -5.18 19.38 1.53
N PRO A 70 -5.96 20.34 2.08
CA PRO A 70 -5.79 20.80 3.46
C PRO A 70 -5.75 19.66 4.49
N ILE A 71 -6.60 18.64 4.33
CA ILE A 71 -6.65 17.47 5.21
C ILE A 71 -5.34 16.66 5.22
N HIS A 72 -4.58 16.66 4.12
CA HIS A 72 -3.26 16.00 4.07
C HIS A 72 -2.22 16.77 4.89
N LEU A 73 -2.30 18.10 4.92
CA LEU A 73 -1.40 18.96 5.68
C LEU A 73 -1.71 18.89 7.18
N GLU A 74 -3.00 18.87 7.53
CA GLU A 74 -3.44 18.62 8.90
C GLU A 74 -2.94 17.26 9.40
N LEU A 75 -3.07 16.21 8.57
CA LEU A 75 -2.59 14.87 8.88
C LEU A 75 -1.06 14.82 9.01
N GLU A 76 -0.32 15.51 8.13
CA GLU A 76 1.15 15.62 8.22
C GLU A 76 1.56 16.24 9.56
N SER A 77 0.97 17.38 9.90
CA SER A 77 1.25 18.07 11.16
C SER A 77 0.95 17.18 12.37
N ALA A 78 -0.17 16.44 12.34
CA ALA A 78 -0.55 15.49 13.38
C ALA A 78 0.49 14.35 13.53
N VAL A 79 0.89 13.73 12.42
CA VAL A 79 1.90 12.65 12.40
C VAL A 79 3.27 13.17 12.85
N SER A 80 3.66 14.35 12.39
CA SER A 80 4.91 15.02 12.76
C SER A 80 5.00 15.26 14.26
N SER A 81 3.92 15.79 14.83
CA SER A 81 3.76 16.06 16.25
C SER A 81 3.75 14.77 17.09
N ILE A 82 2.98 13.75 16.66
CA ILE A 82 2.80 12.52 17.43
C ILE A 82 4.09 11.70 17.51
N LEU A 83 4.87 11.64 16.42
CA LEU A 83 6.15 10.95 16.39
C LEU A 83 7.13 11.60 17.37
N ARG A 84 7.29 12.92 17.31
CA ARG A 84 8.24 13.65 18.15
C ARG A 84 7.84 13.62 19.62
N THR A 85 6.58 13.90 19.91
CA THR A 85 6.03 13.82 21.28
C THR A 85 6.19 12.41 21.86
N GLY A 86 5.94 11.38 21.05
CA GLY A 86 6.14 9.98 21.44
C GLY A 86 7.60 9.63 21.76
N TYR A 87 8.58 10.38 21.25
CA TYR A 87 10.00 10.16 21.55
C TYR A 87 10.52 10.96 22.74
N VAL A 88 9.86 12.05 23.15
CA VAL A 88 10.30 12.91 24.27
C VAL A 88 10.50 12.09 25.55
N SER A 89 9.53 11.25 25.92
CA SER A 89 9.61 10.42 27.13
C SER A 89 10.49 9.16 26.99
N ARG A 90 10.99 8.89 25.77
CA ARG A 90 11.78 7.71 25.42
C ARG A 90 13.20 8.07 24.97
N ASN A 91 13.73 9.21 25.41
CA ASN A 91 15.07 9.65 25.05
C ASN A 91 16.15 8.67 25.55
N PRO A 92 16.92 8.00 24.66
CA PRO A 92 17.93 7.01 25.04
C PRO A 92 19.15 7.63 25.73
N VAL A 93 19.30 8.95 25.76
CA VAL A 93 20.32 9.62 26.57
C VAL A 93 19.96 9.55 28.06
N ASN A 94 18.68 9.40 28.39
CA ASN A 94 18.21 9.33 29.77
C ASN A 94 18.32 7.91 30.34
N ALA A 95 18.91 7.79 31.53
CA ALA A 95 19.06 6.49 32.21
C ALA A 95 17.70 5.82 32.54
N THR A 96 16.62 6.60 32.67
CA THR A 96 15.26 6.10 32.90
C THR A 96 14.77 5.20 31.77
N THR A 97 15.09 5.53 30.53
CA THR A 97 14.71 4.75 29.34
C THR A 97 15.36 3.36 29.36
N TRP A 98 16.64 3.27 29.72
CA TRP A 98 17.34 2.00 29.84
C TRP A 98 16.86 1.15 31.02
N ARG A 99 16.56 1.79 32.16
CA ARG A 99 15.96 1.08 33.31
C ARG A 99 14.62 0.46 32.93
N HIS A 100 13.78 1.21 32.19
CA HIS A 100 12.51 0.70 31.69
C HIS A 100 12.71 -0.51 30.77
N LEU A 101 13.60 -0.41 29.77
CA LEU A 101 13.94 -1.52 28.88
C LEU A 101 14.41 -2.77 29.65
N HIS A 102 15.28 -2.60 30.64
CA HIS A 102 15.77 -3.70 31.46
C HIS A 102 14.65 -4.33 32.30
N THR A 103 13.77 -3.52 32.88
CA THR A 103 12.59 -3.99 33.61
C THR A 103 11.66 -4.82 32.73
N LEU A 104 11.43 -4.38 31.49
CA LEU A 104 10.63 -5.14 30.52
C LEU A 104 11.29 -6.48 30.20
N SER A 105 12.60 -6.52 30.00
CA SER A 105 13.32 -7.77 29.68
C SER A 105 13.36 -8.78 30.83
N THR A 106 13.30 -8.31 32.07
CA THR A 106 13.41 -9.14 33.29
C THR A 106 12.06 -9.49 33.92
N ASN A 107 10.93 -9.08 33.32
CA ASN A 107 9.58 -9.25 33.85
C ASN A 107 9.36 -8.66 35.27
N ARG A 108 10.23 -7.76 35.74
CA ARG A 108 10.15 -7.17 37.11
C ARG A 108 9.38 -5.85 37.12
N ARG A 109 8.08 -5.91 36.85
CA ARG A 109 7.23 -4.72 36.62
C ARG A 109 7.06 -3.80 37.84
N ASP A 110 7.35 -4.26 39.05
CA ASP A 110 7.09 -3.54 40.30
C ASP A 110 8.00 -2.30 40.53
N LEU A 111 8.99 -2.06 39.65
CA LEU A 111 10.04 -1.05 39.87
C LEU A 111 9.98 0.16 38.92
N ALA A 112 9.07 0.20 37.93
CA ALA A 112 9.06 1.26 36.92
C ALA A 112 7.77 2.09 36.96
N LEU A 113 7.86 3.31 37.49
CA LEU A 113 6.88 4.39 37.28
C LEU A 113 7.03 4.89 35.84
N PHE A 114 6.42 4.19 34.87
CA PHE A 114 6.32 4.69 33.50
C PHE A 114 4.99 5.45 33.35
N HIS A 115 5.08 6.75 33.07
CA HIS A 115 3.92 7.52 32.64
C HIS A 115 3.74 7.29 31.14
N SER A 116 2.73 6.50 30.77
CA SER A 116 2.37 6.30 29.37
C SER A 116 2.10 7.65 28.71
N SER A 117 3.02 8.04 27.82
CA SER A 117 2.88 9.22 26.97
C SER A 117 2.25 8.84 25.63
N ALA A 118 1.50 7.73 25.60
CA ALA A 118 0.96 7.14 24.38
C ALA A 118 -0.12 8.04 23.78
N SER A 119 0.30 9.06 23.03
CA SER A 119 -0.58 9.91 22.25
C SER A 119 -1.33 9.08 21.20
N THR A 120 -2.62 9.33 21.02
CA THR A 120 -3.43 8.66 19.98
C THR A 120 -4.25 9.68 19.20
N PHE A 121 -4.41 9.46 17.91
CA PHE A 121 -5.47 10.10 17.11
C PHE A 121 -6.16 9.06 16.22
N SER A 122 -7.32 9.43 15.68
CA SER A 122 -8.07 8.58 14.77
C SER A 122 -8.33 9.27 13.45
N LEU A 123 -8.12 8.53 12.37
CA LEU A 123 -8.43 8.88 11.00
C LEU A 123 -9.71 8.15 10.60
N VAL A 124 -10.75 8.91 10.30
CA VAL A 124 -12.06 8.34 10.00
C VAL A 124 -12.62 8.96 8.72
N GLY A 125 -13.42 8.22 7.96
CA GLY A 125 -14.06 8.72 6.74
C GLY A 125 -14.63 7.59 5.90
N LEU A 126 -15.35 7.94 4.83
CA LEU A 126 -15.93 6.96 3.89
C LEU A 126 -14.86 6.08 3.24
N SER A 127 -15.17 4.82 2.92
CA SER A 127 -14.29 4.01 2.09
C SER A 127 -14.07 4.67 0.72
N GLY A 128 -12.85 4.55 0.19
CA GLY A 128 -12.46 5.15 -1.08
C GLY A 128 -12.26 6.68 -1.08
N ILE A 129 -12.38 7.38 0.07
CA ILE A 129 -12.18 8.85 0.15
C ILE A 129 -10.69 9.28 0.19
N GLY A 130 -9.75 8.33 0.21
CA GLY A 130 -8.31 8.61 0.17
C GLY A 130 -7.57 8.59 1.51
N LYS A 131 -8.16 8.09 2.60
CA LYS A 131 -7.50 7.99 3.92
C LYS A 131 -6.17 7.24 3.88
N THR A 132 -6.20 6.01 3.36
CA THR A 132 -5.05 5.11 3.26
C THR A 132 -3.96 5.73 2.38
N THR A 133 -4.36 6.37 1.28
CA THR A 133 -3.45 7.09 0.37
C THR A 133 -2.80 8.27 1.05
N ALA A 134 -3.58 9.12 1.74
CA ALA A 134 -3.09 10.26 2.49
C ALA A 134 -2.11 9.83 3.58
N LEU A 135 -2.46 8.81 4.34
CA LEU A 135 -1.62 8.27 5.41
C LEU A 135 -0.30 7.71 4.86
N ASN A 136 -0.34 6.94 3.78
CA ASN A 136 0.86 6.43 3.13
C ASN A 136 1.73 7.56 2.57
N ALA A 137 1.13 8.60 1.98
CA ALA A 137 1.85 9.76 1.44
C ALA A 137 2.52 10.60 2.55
N VAL A 138 1.88 10.72 3.72
CA VAL A 138 2.47 11.39 4.88
C VAL A 138 3.58 10.55 5.50
N LEU A 139 3.35 9.23 5.68
CA LEU A 139 4.37 8.33 6.25
C LEU A 139 5.61 8.21 5.36
N SER A 140 5.48 8.34 4.04
CA SER A 140 6.62 8.29 3.12
C SER A 140 7.60 9.46 3.27
N LEU A 141 7.17 10.55 3.91
CA LEU A 141 8.05 11.67 4.28
C LEU A 141 9.09 11.28 5.33
N TYR A 142 8.82 10.20 6.08
CA TYR A 142 9.65 9.72 7.17
C TYR A 142 10.31 8.38 6.78
N PRO A 143 11.64 8.22 6.97
CA PRO A 143 12.28 6.93 6.74
C PRO A 143 11.70 5.88 7.69
N GLN A 144 11.39 4.68 7.18
CA GLN A 144 10.81 3.63 8.03
C GLN A 144 11.82 3.12 9.08
N LYS A 145 13.09 3.01 8.72
CA LYS A 145 14.20 2.54 9.57
C LYS A 145 15.35 3.54 9.56
N ILE A 146 15.86 3.87 10.74
CA ILE A 146 17.08 4.65 10.96
C ILE A 146 18.05 3.81 11.77
N VAL A 147 19.30 3.77 11.34
CA VAL A 147 20.40 3.07 12.02
C VAL A 147 21.33 4.12 12.60
N HIS A 148 21.45 4.10 13.92
CA HIS A 148 22.34 4.96 14.67
C HIS A 148 23.68 4.26 14.88
N CYS A 149 24.77 5.01 14.72
CA CYS A 149 26.11 4.53 15.03
C CYS A 149 26.79 5.36 16.13
N ARG A 150 26.65 6.68 16.04
CA ARG A 150 27.30 7.63 16.94
C ARG A 150 26.39 8.83 17.17
N TYR A 151 26.39 9.39 18.37
CA TYR A 151 25.68 10.62 18.71
C TYR A 151 26.55 11.49 19.62
N HIS A 152 26.76 12.76 19.27
CA HIS A 152 27.72 13.66 19.95
C HIS A 152 29.08 13.02 20.30
N GLY A 153 29.66 12.27 19.35
CA GLY A 153 30.96 11.62 19.53
C GLY A 153 30.95 10.34 20.38
N LYS A 154 29.81 9.95 20.98
CA LYS A 154 29.64 8.70 21.74
C LYS A 154 29.02 7.61 20.88
N GLU A 155 29.42 6.36 21.10
CA GLU A 155 28.80 5.21 20.43
C GLU A 155 27.32 5.11 20.81
N PHE A 156 26.48 4.96 19.80
CA PHE A 156 25.04 4.78 19.96
C PHE A 156 24.56 3.84 18.86
N LEU A 157 24.79 2.54 19.07
CA LEU A 157 24.49 1.47 18.12
C LEU A 157 23.05 0.98 18.30
N HIS A 158 22.09 1.66 17.69
CA HIS A 158 20.68 1.30 17.81
C HIS A 158 19.95 1.39 16.47
N THR A 159 18.93 0.55 16.31
CA THR A 159 17.98 0.64 15.20
C THR A 159 16.71 1.28 15.71
N GLN A 160 16.32 2.39 15.07
CA GLN A 160 15.07 3.08 15.28
C GLN A 160 14.10 2.73 14.15
N ILE A 161 12.89 2.33 14.49
CA ILE A 161 11.78 2.20 13.53
C ILE A 161 10.87 3.41 13.71
N VAL A 162 10.77 4.29 12.71
CA VAL A 162 10.02 5.54 12.89
C VAL A 162 8.52 5.29 12.94
N TRP A 163 8.03 4.38 12.10
CA TRP A 163 6.62 4.02 12.07
C TRP A 163 6.44 2.57 11.65
N LEU A 164 5.40 1.93 12.18
CA LEU A 164 4.88 0.66 11.69
C LEU A 164 3.43 0.86 11.27
N LYS A 165 3.09 0.37 10.07
CA LYS A 165 1.71 0.31 9.61
C LYS A 165 1.28 -1.14 9.49
N ILE A 166 0.14 -1.47 10.08
CA ILE A 166 -0.52 -2.77 9.99
C ILE A 166 -1.96 -2.60 9.52
N GLU A 167 -2.42 -3.56 8.74
CA GLU A 167 -3.82 -3.67 8.35
C GLU A 167 -4.49 -4.72 9.23
N CYS A 168 -5.72 -4.46 9.66
CA CYS A 168 -6.50 -5.45 10.39
C CYS A 168 -6.74 -6.70 9.53
N PRO A 169 -6.52 -7.91 10.08
CA PRO A 169 -6.61 -9.13 9.30
C PRO A 169 -8.06 -9.42 8.88
N PHE A 170 -8.24 -10.05 7.72
CA PHE A 170 -9.55 -10.44 7.20
C PHE A 170 -10.30 -11.45 8.08
N ASP A 171 -9.57 -12.22 8.90
CA ASP A 171 -10.21 -13.12 9.87
C ASP A 171 -10.88 -12.35 11.03
N GLY A 172 -10.56 -11.05 11.19
CA GLY A 172 -11.09 -10.14 12.19
C GLY A 172 -10.60 -10.44 13.61
N SER A 173 -9.52 -11.22 13.77
CA SER A 173 -9.06 -11.70 15.07
C SER A 173 -8.00 -10.80 15.74
N LEU A 174 -8.03 -10.72 17.07
CA LEU A 174 -7.02 -9.98 17.84
C LEU A 174 -5.63 -10.63 17.78
N SER A 175 -5.59 -11.96 17.66
CA SER A 175 -4.33 -12.72 17.46
C SER A 175 -3.73 -12.38 16.10
N GLY A 176 -4.55 -12.36 15.04
CA GLY A 176 -4.12 -11.98 13.70
C GLY A 176 -3.54 -10.56 13.66
N LEU A 177 -4.12 -9.62 14.41
CA LEU A 177 -3.59 -8.25 14.53
C LEU A 177 -2.20 -8.24 15.18
N CYS A 178 -1.99 -9.01 16.25
CA CYS A 178 -0.66 -9.14 16.87
C CYS A 178 0.36 -9.77 15.90
N HIS A 179 -0.03 -10.78 15.12
CA HIS A 179 0.84 -11.36 14.10
C HIS A 179 1.16 -10.38 12.97
N ALA A 180 0.20 -9.53 12.57
CA ALA A 180 0.42 -8.47 11.60
C ALA A 180 1.49 -7.49 12.09
N PHE A 181 1.48 -7.13 13.39
CA PHE A 181 2.56 -6.34 14.00
C PHE A 181 3.93 -7.01 13.87
N PHE A 182 4.07 -8.27 14.30
CA PHE A 182 5.37 -8.95 14.22
C PHE A 182 5.87 -9.09 12.78
N LYS A 183 4.96 -9.36 11.83
CA LYS A 183 5.29 -9.42 10.40
C LYS A 183 5.73 -8.06 9.85
N ALA A 184 5.05 -6.98 10.24
CA ALA A 184 5.41 -5.63 9.82
C ALA A 184 6.76 -5.20 10.39
N LEU A 185 7.05 -5.55 11.65
CA LEU A 185 8.34 -5.30 12.28
C LEU A 185 9.48 -6.09 11.60
N ASP A 186 9.29 -7.39 11.37
CA ASP A 186 10.26 -8.23 10.64
C ASP A 186 10.60 -7.63 9.26
N LYS A 187 9.56 -7.17 8.54
CA LYS A 187 9.72 -6.50 7.25
C LYS A 187 10.50 -5.19 7.37
N ALA A 188 10.17 -4.35 8.35
CA ALA A 188 10.85 -3.07 8.56
C ALA A 188 12.33 -3.24 8.98
N LEU A 189 12.66 -4.37 9.62
CA LEU A 189 14.03 -4.73 9.99
C LEU A 189 14.83 -5.37 8.85
N ASP A 190 14.20 -5.70 7.72
CA ASP A 190 14.74 -6.52 6.64
C ASP A 190 15.16 -7.95 7.10
N ASP A 191 14.45 -8.50 8.09
CA ASP A 191 14.73 -9.80 8.71
C ASP A 191 13.44 -10.65 8.78
N PRO A 192 12.95 -11.14 7.63
CA PRO A 192 11.66 -11.80 7.53
C PRO A 192 11.63 -13.09 8.35
N GLY A 193 10.71 -13.18 9.32
CA GLY A 193 10.45 -14.39 10.09
C GLY A 193 11.07 -14.41 11.49
N ARG A 194 11.95 -13.46 11.85
CA ARG A 194 12.64 -13.46 13.14
C ARG A 194 11.70 -13.45 14.34
N HIS A 195 10.72 -12.54 14.34
CA HIS A 195 9.74 -12.44 15.42
C HIS A 195 8.46 -13.17 15.04
N SER A 196 7.99 -13.03 13.80
CA SER A 196 6.72 -13.62 13.37
C SER A 196 6.70 -15.15 13.43
N ALA A 197 7.83 -15.84 13.22
CA ALA A 197 7.89 -17.31 13.35
C ALA A 197 7.83 -17.78 14.81
N ARG A 198 8.41 -17.00 15.74
CA ARG A 198 8.41 -17.30 17.18
C ARG A 198 7.00 -17.33 17.77
N PHE A 199 6.11 -16.49 17.25
CA PHE A 199 4.74 -16.37 17.73
C PHE A 199 3.72 -17.15 16.89
N ARG A 200 4.13 -18.11 16.04
CA ARG A 200 3.18 -18.98 15.29
C ARG A 200 2.50 -20.05 16.15
N SER A 201 3.07 -20.39 17.30
CA SER A 201 2.48 -21.36 18.25
C SER A 201 1.37 -20.70 19.10
N LYS A 202 0.58 -21.50 19.84
CA LYS A 202 -0.54 -21.03 20.70
C LYS A 202 -0.04 -20.16 21.88
N VAL A 203 0.40 -18.94 21.58
CA VAL A 203 0.78 -17.92 22.55
C VAL A 203 -0.47 -17.12 22.92
N GLY A 204 -0.65 -16.84 24.21
CA GLY A 204 -1.78 -16.03 24.68
C GLY A 204 -1.68 -14.58 24.18
N ILE A 205 -2.84 -13.94 23.93
CA ILE A 205 -2.89 -12.55 23.44
C ILE A 205 -2.14 -11.58 24.37
N MET A 206 -2.25 -11.76 25.69
CA MET A 206 -1.55 -10.92 26.66
C MET A 206 -0.02 -11.06 26.59
N GLU A 207 0.48 -12.26 26.29
CA GLU A 207 1.91 -12.51 26.11
C GLU A 207 2.41 -11.90 24.80
N MET A 208 1.58 -11.89 23.74
CA MET A 208 1.88 -11.17 22.51
C MET A 208 1.94 -9.66 22.74
N ILE A 209 0.97 -9.06 23.46
CA ILE A 209 1.00 -7.62 23.79
C ILE A 209 2.28 -7.27 24.56
N HIS A 210 2.68 -8.10 25.52
CA HIS A 210 3.92 -7.87 26.25
C HIS A 210 5.17 -7.96 25.35
N SER A 211 5.17 -8.92 24.44
CA SER A 211 6.24 -9.03 23.45
C SER A 211 6.27 -7.82 22.50
N MET A 212 5.10 -7.29 22.13
CA MET A 212 4.99 -6.06 21.35
C MET A 212 5.56 -4.86 22.10
N GLU A 213 5.25 -4.70 23.40
CA GLU A 213 5.81 -3.67 24.28
C GLU A 213 7.34 -3.74 24.37
N GLN A 214 7.88 -4.95 24.58
CA GLN A 214 9.34 -5.18 24.61
C GLN A 214 10.00 -4.79 23.29
N LEU A 215 9.45 -5.24 22.16
CA LEU A 215 10.01 -4.96 20.83
C LEU A 215 9.85 -3.48 20.45
N ALA A 216 8.71 -2.87 20.80
CA ALA A 216 8.45 -1.44 20.56
C ALA A 216 9.46 -0.55 21.29
N SER A 217 9.80 -0.92 22.52
CA SER A 217 10.81 -0.23 23.31
C SER A 217 12.22 -0.50 22.76
N THR A 218 12.54 -1.75 22.42
CA THR A 218 13.87 -2.16 21.93
C THR A 218 14.26 -1.48 20.62
N TYR A 219 13.33 -1.37 19.68
CA TYR A 219 13.56 -0.75 18.37
C TYR A 219 13.12 0.70 18.29
N PHE A 220 12.82 1.33 19.44
CA PHE A 220 12.33 2.71 19.51
C PHE A 220 11.24 3.01 18.47
N ILE A 221 10.20 2.16 18.43
CA ILE A 221 9.12 2.31 17.43
C ILE A 221 8.42 3.66 17.65
N GLY A 222 8.40 4.54 16.67
CA GLY A 222 7.89 5.90 16.84
C GLY A 222 6.38 5.98 16.91
N ALA A 223 5.67 5.30 16.01
CA ALA A 223 4.22 5.17 16.03
C ALA A 223 3.75 3.83 15.44
N LEU A 224 2.62 3.33 15.93
CA LEU A 224 1.89 2.21 15.36
C LEU A 224 0.61 2.70 14.69
N VAL A 225 0.49 2.47 13.39
CA VAL A 225 -0.69 2.78 12.58
C VAL A 225 -1.47 1.49 12.35
N ILE A 226 -2.72 1.46 12.77
CA ILE A 226 -3.64 0.34 12.59
C ILE A 226 -4.73 0.78 11.61
N ASP A 227 -4.63 0.28 10.38
CA ASP A 227 -5.53 0.61 9.27
C ASP A 227 -6.60 -0.47 9.07
N GLU A 228 -7.66 -0.10 8.36
CA GLU A 228 -8.83 -0.94 8.08
C GLU A 228 -9.46 -1.57 9.33
N LEU A 229 -9.46 -0.82 10.44
CA LEU A 229 -9.89 -1.31 11.75
C LEU A 229 -11.36 -1.79 11.78
N GLN A 230 -12.18 -1.41 10.78
CA GLN A 230 -13.54 -1.93 10.60
C GLN A 230 -13.60 -3.41 10.23
N HIS A 231 -12.50 -4.03 9.78
CA HIS A 231 -12.47 -5.49 9.51
C HIS A 231 -12.48 -6.35 10.77
N LEU A 232 -12.33 -5.75 11.96
CA LEU A 232 -12.45 -6.48 13.22
C LEU A 232 -13.87 -6.95 13.47
N ASN A 233 -14.00 -8.23 13.81
CA ASN A 233 -15.31 -8.85 14.03
C ASN A 233 -15.55 -9.09 15.53
N ALA A 234 -16.45 -8.31 16.12
CA ALA A 234 -16.79 -8.39 17.54
C ALA A 234 -17.22 -9.79 18.01
N ALA A 235 -17.86 -10.58 17.14
CA ALA A 235 -18.27 -11.94 17.50
C ALA A 235 -17.06 -12.89 17.62
N LYS A 236 -16.06 -12.72 16.74
CA LYS A 236 -14.84 -13.54 16.75
C LYS A 236 -13.83 -13.12 17.83
N THR A 237 -13.94 -11.90 18.35
CA THR A 237 -13.12 -11.41 19.45
C THR A 237 -13.70 -11.74 20.83
N GLY A 238 -14.75 -12.55 20.93
CA GLY A 238 -15.40 -12.87 22.21
C GLY A 238 -16.29 -11.73 22.75
N GLY A 239 -16.79 -10.88 21.86
CA GLY A 239 -17.64 -9.73 22.17
C GLY A 239 -16.96 -8.38 21.93
N LYS A 240 -17.80 -7.33 21.87
CA LYS A 240 -17.35 -5.93 21.75
C LYS A 240 -16.46 -5.54 22.93
N ASP A 241 -16.87 -5.89 24.15
CA ASP A 241 -16.14 -5.49 25.37
C ASP A 241 -14.72 -6.08 25.44
N ASN A 242 -14.53 -7.33 25.01
CA ASN A 242 -13.20 -7.93 24.97
C ASN A 242 -12.29 -7.24 23.95
N MET A 243 -12.82 -6.85 22.79
CA MET A 243 -12.10 -6.06 21.81
C MET A 243 -11.70 -4.69 22.36
N LEU A 244 -12.62 -3.98 23.01
CA LEU A 244 -12.33 -2.67 23.59
C LEU A 244 -11.26 -2.77 24.70
N ASN A 245 -11.39 -3.77 25.58
CA ASN A 245 -10.41 -4.04 26.62
C ASN A 245 -9.03 -4.36 26.03
N PHE A 246 -8.97 -5.11 24.93
CA PHE A 246 -7.72 -5.35 24.22
C PHE A 246 -7.05 -4.05 23.77
N PHE A 247 -7.77 -3.12 23.13
CA PHE A 247 -7.17 -1.88 22.66
C PHE A 247 -6.77 -0.93 23.79
N VAL A 248 -7.57 -0.85 24.85
CA VAL A 248 -7.19 -0.11 26.06
C VAL A 248 -5.89 -0.69 26.64
N ASN A 249 -5.82 -2.01 26.76
CA ASN A 249 -4.61 -2.68 27.25
C ASN A 249 -3.42 -2.48 26.31
N LEU A 250 -3.64 -2.54 25.00
CA LEU A 250 -2.60 -2.31 24.00
C LEU A 250 -2.04 -0.89 24.12
N ILE A 251 -2.89 0.14 24.10
CA ILE A 251 -2.46 1.55 24.21
C ILE A 251 -1.73 1.79 25.54
N ASN A 252 -2.24 1.25 26.63
CA ASN A 252 -1.66 1.44 27.96
C ASN A 252 -0.33 0.69 28.13
N SER A 253 -0.16 -0.46 27.48
CA SER A 253 1.03 -1.30 27.66
C SER A 253 2.12 -1.02 26.63
N ILE A 254 1.78 -0.76 25.37
CA ILE A 254 2.79 -0.68 24.30
C ILE A 254 3.74 0.52 24.44
N GLY A 255 3.31 1.59 25.14
CA GLY A 255 4.14 2.75 25.46
C GLY A 255 4.55 3.60 24.25
N ILE A 256 3.92 3.38 23.09
CA ILE A 256 4.14 4.14 21.85
C ILE A 256 2.83 4.76 21.36
N PRO A 257 2.90 5.86 20.61
CA PRO A 257 1.73 6.40 19.93
C PRO A 257 1.02 5.39 19.03
N VAL A 258 -0.32 5.40 19.07
CA VAL A 258 -1.17 4.54 18.23
C VAL A 258 -2.13 5.39 17.42
N VAL A 259 -2.12 5.19 16.10
CA VAL A 259 -3.01 5.84 15.14
C VAL A 259 -4.00 4.82 14.62
N PHE A 260 -5.29 5.10 14.77
CA PHE A 260 -6.36 4.24 14.24
C PHE A 260 -6.89 4.82 12.93
N ALA A 261 -6.94 4.03 11.87
CA ALA A 261 -7.52 4.40 10.59
C ALA A 261 -8.62 3.40 10.18
N GLY A 262 -9.74 3.93 9.68
CA GLY A 262 -10.83 3.11 9.16
C GLY A 262 -12.10 3.91 8.90
N THR A 263 -13.24 3.23 8.76
CA THR A 263 -14.48 3.86 8.29
C THR A 263 -15.32 4.50 9.39
N ASN A 264 -16.32 5.28 9.00
CA ASN A 264 -17.25 5.95 9.93
C ASN A 264 -17.99 4.98 10.87
N SER A 265 -18.13 3.71 10.48
CA SER A 265 -18.73 2.66 11.32
C SER A 265 -17.95 2.44 12.62
N MET A 266 -16.63 2.71 12.61
CA MET A 266 -15.77 2.54 13.76
C MET A 266 -16.04 3.54 14.88
N ILE A 267 -16.56 4.73 14.56
CA ILE A 267 -16.85 5.75 15.57
C ILE A 267 -17.78 5.18 16.65
N ASN A 268 -18.79 4.40 16.26
CA ASN A 268 -19.75 3.83 17.20
C ASN A 268 -19.19 2.61 17.96
N LEU A 269 -18.24 1.89 17.36
CA LEU A 269 -17.62 0.73 17.98
C LEU A 269 -16.58 1.16 19.01
N PHE A 270 -15.76 2.14 18.66
CA PHE A 270 -14.60 2.58 19.44
C PHE A 270 -14.81 3.92 20.13
N SER A 271 -16.02 4.52 20.12
CA SER A 271 -16.28 5.82 20.78
C SER A 271 -15.78 5.85 22.22
N ASP A 272 -15.95 4.77 22.97
CA ASP A 272 -15.58 4.69 24.39
C ASP A 272 -14.07 4.54 24.58
N VAL A 273 -13.41 3.71 23.74
CA VAL A 273 -11.95 3.59 23.69
C VAL A 273 -11.33 4.92 23.29
N LEU A 274 -11.87 5.56 22.25
CA LEU A 274 -11.42 6.85 21.75
C LEU A 274 -11.75 8.00 22.70
N ARG A 275 -12.78 7.89 23.55
CA ARG A 275 -13.09 8.88 24.59
C ARG A 275 -12.10 8.78 25.75
N ASN A 276 -11.72 7.56 26.12
CA ASN A 276 -10.67 7.30 27.10
C ASN A 276 -9.29 7.73 26.57
N ALA A 277 -9.00 7.43 25.29
CA ALA A 277 -7.76 7.82 24.63
C ALA A 277 -7.69 9.33 24.34
N ARG A 278 -8.80 9.99 23.98
CA ARG A 278 -8.88 11.46 23.81
C ARG A 278 -8.54 12.23 25.08
N ARG A 279 -8.98 11.73 26.25
CA ARG A 279 -8.68 12.35 27.56
C ARG A 279 -7.20 12.30 27.90
N ALA A 280 -6.46 11.34 27.36
CA ALA A 280 -5.04 11.20 27.63
C ALA A 280 -4.16 12.04 26.68
N CYS A 281 -4.64 12.46 25.49
CA CYS A 281 -3.72 12.73 24.36
C CYS A 281 -4.03 13.88 23.40
N GLY A 282 -5.15 14.60 23.51
CA GLY A 282 -5.34 15.94 22.91
C GLY A 282 -5.40 16.09 21.37
N GLN A 283 -4.96 15.12 20.56
CA GLN A 283 -4.81 15.26 19.09
C GLN A 283 -6.08 14.95 18.26
N GLY A 284 -7.21 14.59 18.90
CA GLY A 284 -8.53 14.58 18.25
C GLY A 284 -8.80 13.47 17.23
N MET A 285 -9.82 13.71 16.38
CA MET A 285 -10.27 12.83 15.30
C MET A 285 -10.23 13.63 13.99
N TYR A 286 -9.50 13.13 13.00
CA TYR A 286 -9.42 13.69 11.66
C TYR A 286 -10.44 12.99 10.78
N ASP A 287 -11.41 13.77 10.28
CA ASP A 287 -12.59 13.27 9.59
C ASP A 287 -12.52 13.61 8.10
N PHE A 288 -12.25 12.61 7.27
CA PHE A 288 -12.35 12.68 5.82
C PHE A 288 -13.82 12.66 5.42
N ARG A 289 -14.42 13.85 5.54
CA ARG A 289 -15.83 14.09 5.19
C ARG A 289 -16.04 13.98 3.70
N GLN A 290 -17.26 13.62 3.34
CA GLN A 290 -17.74 13.77 1.98
C GLN A 290 -17.69 15.26 1.60
N PRO A 291 -16.93 15.64 0.57
CA PRO A 291 -16.87 17.04 0.15
C PRO A 291 -18.21 17.46 -0.44
N ALA A 292 -18.59 18.71 -0.24
CA ALA A 292 -19.72 19.30 -0.96
C ALA A 292 -19.34 19.55 -2.43
N GLN A 293 -20.33 19.65 -3.32
CA GLN A 293 -20.08 19.96 -4.73
C GLN A 293 -19.31 21.28 -4.94
N SER A 294 -19.57 22.26 -4.07
CA SER A 294 -18.92 23.58 -4.09
C SER A 294 -17.59 23.63 -3.32
N ASP A 295 -17.14 22.51 -2.75
CA ASP A 295 -15.90 22.46 -1.97
C ASP A 295 -14.68 22.80 -2.85
N PRO A 296 -13.91 23.86 -2.50
CA PRO A 296 -12.71 24.24 -3.25
C PRO A 296 -11.66 23.13 -3.35
N ALA A 297 -11.50 22.31 -2.31
CA ALA A 297 -10.52 21.23 -2.27
C ALA A 297 -10.91 20.11 -3.25
N TRP A 298 -12.20 19.76 -3.28
CA TRP A 298 -12.74 18.84 -4.28
C TRP A 298 -12.58 19.40 -5.69
N ASN A 299 -12.92 20.67 -5.89
CA ASN A 299 -12.81 21.32 -7.18
C ASN A 299 -11.38 21.29 -7.72
N MET A 300 -10.39 21.61 -6.88
CA MET A 300 -8.97 21.51 -7.20
C MET A 300 -8.57 20.09 -7.62
N LEU A 301 -9.03 19.06 -6.89
CA LEU A 301 -8.77 17.67 -7.24
C LEU A 301 -9.34 17.30 -8.61
N VAL A 302 -10.60 17.70 -8.89
CA VAL A 302 -11.25 17.44 -10.19
C VAL A 302 -10.50 18.14 -11.31
N ASP A 303 -10.11 19.40 -11.11
CA ASP A 303 -9.35 20.19 -12.09
C ASP A 303 -8.05 19.48 -12.49
N VAL A 304 -7.26 19.06 -11.50
CA VAL A 304 -5.99 18.37 -11.73
C VAL A 304 -6.20 17.01 -12.39
N ILE A 305 -7.14 16.20 -11.92
CA ILE A 305 -7.45 14.90 -12.54
C ILE A 305 -7.90 15.07 -14.00
N TRP A 306 -8.61 16.16 -14.30
CA TRP A 306 -9.12 16.44 -15.64
C TRP A 306 -8.03 16.77 -16.66
N GLU A 307 -6.86 17.25 -16.22
CA GLU A 307 -5.71 17.49 -17.11
C GLU A 307 -5.15 16.18 -17.70
N TYR A 308 -5.35 15.06 -17.01
CA TYR A 308 -4.89 13.72 -17.40
C TYR A 308 -5.85 13.02 -18.36
N GLN A 309 -5.92 13.55 -19.57
CA GLN A 309 -6.68 13.01 -20.71
C GLN A 309 -5.76 12.40 -21.78
N TRP A 310 -5.82 11.09 -21.97
CA TRP A 310 -5.13 10.33 -23.04
C TRP A 310 -5.98 10.16 -24.32
N VAL A 311 -7.18 10.76 -24.37
CA VAL A 311 -7.98 10.84 -25.60
C VAL A 311 -7.34 11.80 -26.61
N GLN A 312 -7.53 11.56 -27.92
CA GLN A 312 -6.94 12.40 -28.97
C GLN A 312 -7.56 13.81 -29.01
N LYS A 313 -8.83 13.96 -28.63
CA LYS A 313 -9.54 15.25 -28.58
C LYS A 313 -9.86 15.61 -27.13
N PRO A 314 -8.86 16.09 -26.36
CA PRO A 314 -9.07 16.50 -24.98
C PRO A 314 -10.10 17.63 -24.91
N ALA A 315 -10.99 17.55 -23.93
CA ALA A 315 -12.05 18.52 -23.72
C ALA A 315 -11.75 19.41 -22.50
N ALA A 316 -12.17 20.66 -22.53
CA ALA A 316 -12.13 21.55 -21.37
C ALA A 316 -13.20 21.14 -20.34
N LEU A 317 -12.89 21.29 -19.05
CA LEU A 317 -13.85 20.98 -17.98
C LEU A 317 -14.93 22.06 -17.92
N SER A 318 -16.14 21.74 -18.40
CA SER A 318 -17.28 22.64 -18.27
C SER A 318 -17.91 22.55 -16.86
N PRO A 319 -18.59 23.61 -16.38
CA PRO A 319 -19.33 23.56 -15.11
C PRO A 319 -20.41 22.46 -15.09
N ALA A 320 -21.06 22.21 -16.24
CA ALA A 320 -22.05 21.14 -16.39
C ALA A 320 -21.41 19.75 -16.22
N LEU A 321 -20.26 19.53 -16.86
CA LEU A 321 -19.53 18.27 -16.77
C LEU A 321 -18.99 18.03 -15.36
N ARG A 322 -18.49 19.08 -14.69
CA ARG A 322 -18.10 19.01 -13.27
C ARG A 322 -19.26 18.60 -12.38
N ALA A 323 -20.46 19.14 -12.62
CA ALA A 323 -21.66 18.74 -11.89
C ALA A 323 -22.05 17.28 -12.14
N VAL A 324 -21.90 16.78 -13.36
CA VAL A 324 -22.11 15.37 -13.69
C VAL A 324 -21.09 14.46 -12.99
N LEU A 325 -19.80 14.85 -12.98
CA LEU A 325 -18.77 14.09 -12.26
C LEU A 325 -19.08 14.01 -10.76
N TYR A 326 -19.49 15.12 -10.14
CA TYR A 326 -19.92 15.10 -8.75
C TYR A 326 -21.17 14.25 -8.55
N ASP A 327 -22.20 14.36 -9.40
CA ASP A 327 -23.43 13.58 -9.25
C ASP A 327 -23.16 12.06 -9.31
N LEU A 328 -22.25 11.63 -10.18
CA LEU A 328 -21.91 10.22 -10.38
C LEU A 328 -20.94 9.65 -9.34
N THR A 329 -20.27 10.50 -8.55
CA THR A 329 -19.24 10.07 -7.58
C THR A 329 -19.58 10.44 -6.14
N GLN A 330 -20.44 11.45 -5.95
CA GLN A 330 -20.81 12.05 -4.68
C GLN A 330 -19.59 12.48 -3.84
N GLY A 331 -18.48 12.87 -4.49
CA GLY A 331 -17.27 13.31 -3.79
C GLY A 331 -16.33 12.18 -3.34
N VAL A 332 -16.65 10.91 -3.62
CA VAL A 332 -15.75 9.78 -3.32
C VAL A 332 -14.61 9.76 -4.34
N THR A 333 -13.38 9.99 -3.86
CA THR A 333 -12.19 10.15 -4.73
C THR A 333 -11.87 8.89 -5.54
N ASP A 334 -12.04 7.70 -4.96
CA ASP A 334 -11.85 6.43 -5.67
C ASP A 334 -12.86 6.25 -6.81
N PHE A 335 -14.12 6.66 -6.60
CA PHE A 335 -15.13 6.61 -7.67
C PHE A 335 -14.80 7.59 -8.78
N LEU A 336 -14.28 8.78 -8.46
CA LEU A 336 -13.80 9.74 -9.46
C LEU A 336 -12.66 9.17 -10.30
N ALA A 337 -11.64 8.58 -9.65
CA ALA A 337 -10.51 7.96 -10.35
C ALA A 337 -10.97 6.82 -11.25
N LYS A 338 -11.84 5.92 -10.74
CA LYS A 338 -12.43 4.82 -11.52
C LYS A 338 -13.25 5.32 -12.70
N LEU A 339 -14.10 6.34 -12.49
CA LEU A 339 -14.92 6.94 -13.54
C LEU A 339 -14.05 7.56 -14.64
N MET A 340 -12.97 8.25 -14.28
CA MET A 340 -12.01 8.84 -15.21
C MET A 340 -11.22 7.79 -15.99
N ILE A 341 -10.73 6.74 -15.32
CA ILE A 341 -9.99 5.64 -15.96
C ILE A 341 -10.90 4.91 -16.95
N LEU A 342 -12.07 4.45 -16.50
CA LEU A 342 -13.01 3.68 -17.33
C LEU A 342 -13.61 4.52 -18.45
N GLY A 343 -13.91 5.80 -18.19
CA GLY A 343 -14.38 6.74 -19.20
C GLY A 343 -13.41 6.90 -20.36
N GLN A 344 -12.12 7.06 -20.06
CA GLN A 344 -11.08 7.17 -21.08
C GLN A 344 -10.88 5.87 -21.86
N ARG A 345 -10.85 4.73 -21.16
CA ARG A 345 -10.73 3.42 -21.81
C ARG A 345 -11.87 3.19 -22.80
N TYR A 346 -13.11 3.46 -22.39
CA TYR A 346 -14.27 3.36 -23.27
C TYR A 346 -14.18 4.34 -24.45
N ALA A 347 -13.86 5.61 -24.22
CA ALA A 347 -13.77 6.61 -25.27
C ALA A 347 -12.72 6.25 -26.34
N ILE A 348 -11.59 5.66 -25.93
CA ILE A 348 -10.52 5.21 -26.83
C ILE A 348 -10.95 3.92 -27.57
N GLN A 349 -11.48 2.93 -26.86
CA GLN A 349 -11.88 1.64 -27.47
C GLN A 349 -13.05 1.79 -28.46
N ALA A 350 -13.98 2.70 -28.18
CA ALA A 350 -15.13 3.01 -29.04
C ALA A 350 -14.80 4.02 -30.15
N ASN A 351 -13.56 4.50 -30.25
CA ASN A 351 -13.12 5.58 -31.16
C ASN A 351 -13.94 6.88 -31.04
N ILE A 352 -14.52 7.16 -29.86
CA ILE A 352 -15.18 8.43 -29.55
C ILE A 352 -14.11 9.53 -29.37
N GLU A 353 -12.98 9.17 -28.77
CA GLU A 353 -11.77 10.01 -28.61
C GLU A 353 -12.01 11.36 -27.94
N THR A 354 -13.06 11.48 -27.13
CA THR A 354 -13.36 12.65 -26.29
C THR A 354 -14.13 12.24 -25.04
N LEU A 355 -13.98 13.01 -23.95
CA LEU A 355 -14.73 12.81 -22.70
C LEU A 355 -15.87 13.81 -22.62
N ASN A 356 -17.09 13.32 -22.43
CA ASN A 356 -18.28 14.14 -22.29
C ASN A 356 -19.28 13.50 -21.31
N GLU A 357 -20.39 14.19 -21.05
CA GLU A 357 -21.42 13.72 -20.12
C GLU A 357 -22.01 12.36 -20.51
N GLN A 358 -22.17 12.10 -21.81
CA GLN A 358 -22.75 10.84 -22.32
C GLN A 358 -21.84 9.65 -22.02
N VAL A 359 -20.52 9.83 -22.21
CA VAL A 359 -19.51 8.81 -21.89
C VAL A 359 -19.57 8.45 -20.41
N PHE A 360 -19.57 9.43 -19.50
CA PHE A 360 -19.58 9.13 -18.07
C PHE A 360 -20.90 8.54 -17.59
N ARG A 361 -22.05 9.01 -18.09
CA ARG A 361 -23.35 8.39 -17.79
C ARG A 361 -23.41 6.95 -18.28
N HIS A 362 -22.92 6.67 -19.49
CA HIS A 362 -22.84 5.31 -20.02
C HIS A 362 -21.98 4.40 -19.13
N ILE A 363 -20.83 4.87 -18.67
CA ILE A 363 -19.94 4.10 -17.80
C ILE A 363 -20.55 3.88 -16.41
N ALA A 364 -21.22 4.90 -15.86
CA ALA A 364 -21.96 4.75 -14.61
C ALA A 364 -23.08 3.70 -14.73
N ASP A 365 -23.76 3.65 -15.87
CA ASP A 365 -24.88 2.74 -16.11
C ASP A 365 -24.46 1.30 -16.43
N THR A 366 -23.28 1.12 -17.02
CA THR A 366 -22.78 -0.19 -17.48
C THR A 366 -21.74 -0.78 -16.54
N LYS A 367 -20.66 -0.05 -16.26
CA LYS A 367 -19.49 -0.55 -15.51
C LYS A 367 -19.59 -0.27 -14.01
N LEU A 368 -20.20 0.84 -13.60
CA LEU A 368 -20.36 1.17 -12.16
C LEU A 368 -21.77 0.86 -11.62
N LYS A 369 -22.54 0.01 -12.31
CA LYS A 369 -23.92 -0.33 -11.93
C LYS A 369 -24.03 -0.85 -10.49
N LEU A 370 -23.04 -1.62 -10.04
CA LEU A 370 -22.96 -2.16 -8.67
C LEU A 370 -22.78 -1.07 -7.60
N LEU A 371 -22.20 0.07 -7.96
CA LEU A 371 -21.97 1.20 -7.04
C LEU A 371 -23.17 2.14 -6.93
N LYS A 372 -24.14 2.06 -7.86
CA LYS A 372 -25.30 2.97 -7.88
C LYS A 372 -26.10 3.00 -6.57
N PRO A 373 -26.39 1.87 -5.90
CA PRO A 373 -27.09 1.90 -4.61
C PRO A 373 -26.31 2.69 -3.55
N ALA A 374 -24.98 2.48 -3.49
CA ALA A 374 -24.10 3.19 -2.57
C ALA A 374 -24.04 4.70 -2.89
N ILE A 375 -23.91 5.07 -4.17
CA ILE A 375 -23.95 6.48 -4.62
C ILE A 375 -25.31 7.12 -4.32
N ALA A 376 -26.42 6.41 -4.51
CA ALA A 376 -27.75 6.92 -4.18
C ALA A 376 -27.93 7.16 -2.67
N ALA A 377 -27.36 6.29 -1.83
CA ALA A 377 -27.34 6.47 -0.38
C ALA A 377 -26.53 7.69 0.05
N LEU A 378 -25.43 8.01 -0.63
CA LEU A 378 -24.69 9.26 -0.40
C LEU A 378 -25.46 10.49 -0.88
N ARG A 379 -26.13 10.39 -2.03
CA ARG A 379 -26.92 11.50 -2.62
C ARG A 379 -28.11 11.90 -1.74
N SER A 380 -28.76 10.94 -1.08
CA SER A 380 -29.94 11.23 -0.27
C SER A 380 -29.61 12.02 1.01
N GLY A 381 -28.35 12.05 1.44
CA GLY A 381 -27.93 12.64 2.71
C GLY A 381 -28.54 11.94 3.93
N ASP A 382 -29.21 10.79 3.75
CA ASP A 382 -29.81 10.04 4.84
C ASP A 382 -28.73 9.33 5.65
N THR A 383 -28.53 9.81 6.88
CA THR A 383 -27.55 9.25 7.81
C THR A 383 -27.71 7.74 8.06
N ALA A 384 -28.92 7.18 7.93
CA ALA A 384 -29.15 5.75 8.09
C ALA A 384 -28.70 4.95 6.86
N ALA A 385 -28.95 5.47 5.65
CA ALA A 385 -28.48 4.87 4.40
C ALA A 385 -26.95 5.02 4.25
N MET A 386 -26.39 6.17 4.62
CA MET A 386 -24.95 6.42 4.63
C MET A 386 -24.21 5.51 5.63
N LYS A 387 -24.84 5.15 6.75
CA LYS A 387 -24.27 4.15 7.68
C LYS A 387 -24.13 2.76 7.05
N LYS A 388 -25.03 2.41 6.13
CA LYS A 388 -25.00 1.15 5.37
C LYS A 388 -24.18 1.26 4.08
N PHE A 389 -23.57 2.40 3.81
CA PHE A 389 -22.78 2.62 2.59
C PHE A 389 -21.73 1.52 2.38
N GLU A 390 -20.96 1.19 3.43
CA GLU A 390 -19.91 0.17 3.38
C GLU A 390 -20.48 -1.23 3.08
N ASP A 391 -21.62 -1.58 3.68
CA ASP A 391 -22.31 -2.85 3.42
C ASP A 391 -22.90 -2.92 2.00
N LEU A 392 -23.13 -1.77 1.37
CA LEU A 392 -23.63 -1.66 -0.01
C LEU A 392 -22.50 -1.70 -1.05
N LEU A 393 -21.23 -1.57 -0.63
CA LEU A 393 -20.11 -1.70 -1.55
C LEU A 393 -19.94 -3.17 -1.95
N PRO A 394 -19.76 -3.45 -3.25
CA PRO A 394 -19.41 -4.80 -3.68
C PRO A 394 -18.02 -5.17 -3.11
N PRO A 395 -17.75 -6.48 -2.91
CA PRO A 395 -16.43 -6.96 -2.46
C PRO A 395 -15.28 -6.45 -3.34
N ASP A 396 -14.11 -6.26 -2.73
CA ASP A 396 -12.92 -5.71 -3.41
C ASP A 396 -12.52 -6.51 -4.66
N GLU A 397 -12.63 -7.83 -4.63
CA GLU A 397 -12.37 -8.69 -5.81
C GLU A 397 -13.27 -8.32 -7.00
N GLN A 398 -14.55 -7.99 -6.73
CA GLN A 398 -15.47 -7.56 -7.77
C GLN A 398 -15.12 -6.16 -8.28
N LEU A 399 -14.71 -5.24 -7.38
CA LEU A 399 -14.24 -3.91 -7.75
C LEU A 399 -12.97 -3.96 -8.61
N GLU A 400 -12.02 -4.83 -8.28
CA GLU A 400 -10.84 -5.06 -9.10
C GLU A 400 -11.20 -5.64 -10.47
N THR A 401 -12.16 -6.57 -10.51
CA THR A 401 -12.66 -7.16 -11.76
C THR A 401 -13.30 -6.12 -12.67
N LEU A 402 -13.96 -5.09 -12.11
CA LEU A 402 -14.48 -3.96 -12.91
C LEU A 402 -13.36 -3.16 -13.61
N MET A 403 -12.17 -3.11 -13.00
CA MET A 403 -11.01 -2.37 -13.52
C MET A 403 -10.09 -3.21 -14.41
N ARG A 404 -10.20 -4.55 -14.35
CA ARG A 404 -9.55 -5.47 -15.29
C ARG A 404 -10.47 -5.52 -16.51
N ASP A 405 -10.06 -4.89 -17.60
CA ASP A 405 -10.85 -4.80 -18.83
C ASP A 405 -11.38 -6.19 -19.23
N GLU A 406 -12.65 -6.48 -18.92
CA GLU A 406 -13.42 -7.46 -19.67
C GLU A 406 -13.75 -6.76 -21.00
N PRO A 407 -13.12 -7.17 -22.11
CA PRO A 407 -13.49 -6.63 -23.40
C PRO A 407 -14.94 -7.04 -23.62
N SER A 408 -15.87 -6.09 -23.46
CA SER A 408 -17.16 -6.21 -24.14
C SER A 408 -16.78 -6.41 -25.60
N ILE A 409 -17.01 -7.62 -26.12
CA ILE A 409 -16.61 -8.03 -27.45
C ILE A 409 -17.21 -7.02 -28.43
N SER A 410 -16.44 -6.01 -28.79
CA SER A 410 -16.82 -5.05 -29.81
C SER A 410 -16.76 -5.82 -31.12
N ILE A 411 -17.81 -5.68 -31.94
CA ILE A 411 -17.88 -6.29 -33.27
C ILE A 411 -16.61 -5.99 -34.09
N GLY A 412 -15.94 -4.86 -33.83
CA GLY A 412 -14.64 -4.52 -34.41
C GLY A 412 -13.47 -5.43 -34.01
N HIS A 413 -13.41 -5.93 -32.77
CA HIS A 413 -12.38 -6.90 -32.35
C HIS A 413 -12.57 -8.25 -33.03
N LEU A 414 -13.81 -8.69 -33.27
CA LEU A 414 -14.08 -9.90 -34.04
C LEU A 414 -13.62 -9.76 -35.50
N ALA A 415 -13.70 -8.56 -36.09
CA ALA A 415 -13.19 -8.30 -37.44
C ALA A 415 -11.65 -8.37 -37.49
N ALA A 416 -10.95 -7.79 -36.51
CA ALA A 416 -9.50 -7.86 -36.39
C ALA A 416 -8.99 -9.30 -36.12
N LEU A 417 -9.70 -10.06 -35.27
CA LEU A 417 -9.42 -11.48 -35.01
C LEU A 417 -9.81 -12.40 -36.17
N ARG A 418 -10.70 -11.95 -37.07
CA ARG A 418 -11.00 -12.64 -38.33
C ARG A 418 -9.93 -12.38 -39.38
N LEU A 419 -9.42 -11.15 -39.49
CA LEU A 419 -8.32 -10.78 -40.40
C LEU A 419 -7.03 -11.54 -40.08
N SER A 420 -6.76 -11.83 -38.81
CA SER A 420 -5.60 -12.66 -38.42
C SER A 420 -5.75 -14.15 -38.78
N LYS A 421 -6.96 -14.65 -39.05
CA LYS A 421 -7.20 -15.99 -39.60
C LYS A 421 -7.13 -16.07 -41.12
N THR A 422 -7.20 -14.95 -41.84
CA THR A 422 -7.26 -14.95 -43.32
C THR A 422 -5.89 -14.71 -44.00
N THR A 423 -4.83 -14.44 -43.25
CA THR A 423 -3.48 -14.25 -43.80
C THR A 423 -2.60 -15.50 -43.66
N GLN A 424 -3.15 -16.65 -44.08
CA GLN A 424 -2.35 -17.82 -44.48
C GLN A 424 -2.71 -18.15 -45.92
N VAL A 425 -2.20 -17.35 -46.86
CA VAL A 425 -2.12 -17.74 -48.27
C VAL A 425 -0.64 -17.78 -48.65
N VAL A 426 -0.26 -18.96 -49.12
CA VAL A 426 1.06 -19.38 -49.59
C VAL A 426 1.60 -18.43 -50.65
N ALA A 427 2.83 -17.95 -50.48
CA ALA A 427 3.64 -17.38 -51.55
C ALA A 427 5.08 -17.92 -51.46
N ALA A 428 5.54 -18.44 -52.59
CA ALA A 428 6.79 -19.18 -52.76
C ALA A 428 8.06 -18.32 -52.58
N VAL A 429 9.13 -18.95 -52.10
CA VAL A 429 10.46 -18.35 -51.88
C VAL A 429 11.43 -18.82 -52.97
N PRO A 430 12.24 -17.94 -53.60
CA PRO A 430 13.29 -18.32 -54.55
C PRO A 430 14.59 -18.76 -53.80
N PRO A 431 15.54 -19.47 -54.45
CA PRO A 431 16.64 -20.12 -53.75
C PRO A 431 17.80 -19.14 -53.48
N VAL A 432 18.43 -19.25 -52.30
CA VAL A 432 19.69 -18.55 -51.99
C VAL A 432 20.75 -19.52 -51.49
N VAL A 433 21.93 -19.35 -52.07
CA VAL A 433 23.18 -20.10 -51.97
C VAL A 433 23.82 -19.99 -50.56
N ARG A 434 24.52 -21.05 -50.15
CA ARG A 434 25.22 -21.20 -48.87
C ARG A 434 26.72 -20.90 -49.01
N ALA A 435 27.29 -20.12 -48.09
CA ALA A 435 28.70 -20.09 -47.65
C ALA A 435 28.81 -19.17 -46.42
N GLU A 436 29.71 -19.25 -45.43
CA GLU A 436 30.53 -20.29 -44.78
C GLU A 436 30.82 -19.70 -43.37
N LYS A 437 31.03 -20.53 -42.33
CA LYS A 437 31.38 -20.08 -40.96
C LYS A 437 32.85 -20.39 -40.66
N GLN A 438 33.59 -19.41 -40.13
CA GLN A 438 34.90 -19.60 -39.50
C GLN A 438 34.79 -19.79 -37.97
N THR A 439 35.61 -20.68 -37.43
CA THR A 439 35.87 -21.00 -36.01
C THR A 439 37.21 -20.38 -35.54
N PRO A 440 37.45 -20.19 -34.22
CA PRO A 440 38.15 -21.19 -33.38
C PRO A 440 37.59 -21.27 -31.93
N ALA A 441 37.85 -22.25 -31.05
CA ALA A 441 39.15 -22.84 -30.68
C ALA A 441 39.07 -24.22 -29.97
N ALA A 442 40.18 -24.96 -30.13
CA ALA A 442 40.84 -26.03 -29.34
C ALA A 442 40.05 -27.24 -28.78
N ALA A 443 40.59 -28.43 -29.12
CA ALA A 443 40.05 -29.76 -28.86
C ALA A 443 40.53 -30.38 -27.54
N ASN A 444 39.60 -30.96 -26.76
CA ASN A 444 39.93 -31.84 -25.64
C ASN A 444 40.45 -33.20 -26.15
N GLN A 445 41.57 -33.67 -25.59
CA GLN A 445 42.29 -34.89 -25.98
C GLN A 445 41.43 -36.16 -26.01
N VAL A 446 40.36 -36.22 -25.22
CA VAL A 446 39.44 -37.36 -25.12
C VAL A 446 38.70 -37.62 -26.44
N SER A 447 38.31 -36.57 -27.16
CA SER A 447 37.58 -36.69 -28.43
C SER A 447 38.42 -37.33 -29.54
N ARG A 448 39.76 -37.12 -29.51
CA ARG A 448 40.66 -37.69 -30.51
C ARG A 448 40.88 -39.18 -30.29
N LEU A 449 40.96 -39.62 -29.03
CA LEU A 449 41.10 -41.04 -28.66
C LEU A 449 39.87 -41.88 -29.05
N ILE A 450 38.67 -41.31 -28.90
CA ILE A 450 37.41 -41.96 -29.31
C ILE A 450 37.34 -42.07 -30.85
N ALA A 451 37.74 -41.01 -31.57
CA ALA A 451 37.68 -40.98 -33.02
C ALA A 451 38.69 -41.90 -33.73
N SER A 452 39.81 -42.24 -33.07
CA SER A 452 40.84 -43.14 -33.60
C SER A 452 40.65 -44.61 -33.17
N SER A 453 39.56 -44.93 -32.48
CA SER A 453 39.22 -46.31 -32.11
C SER A 453 38.66 -47.06 -33.32
N ASP A 454 38.98 -48.34 -33.47
CA ASP A 454 38.42 -49.19 -34.52
C ASP A 454 36.89 -49.37 -34.39
N ASP A 455 36.30 -49.09 -33.21
CA ASP A 455 34.84 -49.04 -33.01
C ASP A 455 34.42 -47.86 -32.12
N PRO A 456 34.19 -46.67 -32.70
CA PRO A 456 33.92 -45.45 -31.96
C PRO A 456 32.58 -45.45 -31.21
N ALA A 457 31.60 -46.23 -31.66
CA ALA A 457 30.29 -46.33 -31.01
C ALA A 457 30.39 -47.07 -29.66
N LYS A 458 31.24 -48.10 -29.58
CA LYS A 458 31.48 -48.83 -28.34
C LYS A 458 32.29 -47.99 -27.34
N ALA A 459 33.30 -47.26 -27.83
CA ALA A 459 34.08 -46.33 -27.01
C ALA A 459 33.21 -45.20 -26.41
N LEU A 460 32.28 -44.64 -27.19
CA LEU A 460 31.31 -43.65 -26.69
C LEU A 460 30.40 -44.20 -25.58
N ALA A 461 30.04 -45.49 -25.64
CA ALA A 461 29.23 -46.14 -24.61
C ALA A 461 30.03 -46.41 -23.31
N GLU A 462 31.30 -46.83 -23.42
CA GLU A 462 32.18 -47.09 -22.26
C GLU A 462 32.49 -45.82 -21.46
N TYR A 463 32.64 -44.67 -22.13
CA TYR A 463 32.80 -43.38 -21.44
C TYR A 463 31.50 -42.82 -20.86
N GLY A 464 30.35 -43.49 -21.09
CA GLY A 464 29.03 -43.09 -20.57
C GLY A 464 28.31 -42.01 -21.38
N TRP A 465 28.72 -41.77 -22.63
CA TRP A 465 28.20 -40.68 -23.47
C TRP A 465 27.08 -41.12 -24.41
N LEU A 466 26.73 -42.41 -24.39
CA LEU A 466 25.54 -42.94 -25.04
C LEU A 466 24.51 -43.35 -23.98
N ALA A 467 23.51 -42.49 -23.79
CA ALA A 467 22.31 -42.82 -23.01
C ALA A 467 21.54 -43.94 -23.72
N ARG A 468 21.31 -45.06 -23.02
CA ARG A 468 20.61 -46.23 -23.58
C ARG A 468 19.10 -46.19 -23.36
N ASP A 469 18.60 -45.21 -22.61
CA ASP A 469 17.17 -45.04 -22.37
C ASP A 469 16.74 -43.60 -22.71
N ILE A 470 15.84 -43.48 -23.68
CA ILE A 470 15.43 -42.19 -24.26
C ILE A 470 14.42 -41.46 -23.35
N PHE A 471 13.95 -42.11 -22.27
CA PHE A 471 12.86 -41.62 -21.42
C PHE A 471 13.25 -41.28 -19.97
N GLU A 472 14.54 -41.13 -19.66
CA GLU A 472 15.03 -40.90 -18.28
C GLU A 472 14.55 -39.59 -17.62
N PHE A 473 13.87 -38.68 -18.35
CA PHE A 473 13.40 -37.39 -17.83
C PHE A 473 11.86 -37.24 -17.74
N SER A 474 11.11 -38.34 -17.77
CA SER A 474 9.64 -38.32 -17.65
C SER A 474 9.15 -38.99 -16.37
N ASP A 475 8.72 -38.21 -15.38
CA ASP A 475 8.20 -38.74 -14.09
C ASP A 475 6.92 -39.59 -14.24
N THR A 476 6.21 -39.52 -15.36
CA THR A 476 5.06 -40.38 -15.69
C THR A 476 5.43 -41.86 -15.93
N TYR A 477 6.72 -42.22 -15.98
CA TYR A 477 7.19 -43.61 -16.10
C TYR A 477 7.65 -44.25 -14.76
N ARG A 478 7.64 -43.50 -13.64
CA ARG A 478 8.05 -44.00 -12.30
C ARG A 478 6.93 -44.60 -11.46
N THR A 479 5.68 -44.55 -11.90
CA THR A 479 4.55 -45.17 -11.18
C THR A 479 4.17 -46.47 -11.86
N GLY A 480 4.72 -47.59 -11.36
CA GLY A 480 4.38 -48.91 -11.90
C GLY A 480 5.16 -50.08 -11.29
N THR A 481 5.23 -50.21 -9.97
CA THR A 481 5.13 -51.47 -9.21
C THR A 481 5.13 -51.21 -7.72
#